data_AF-A0A317Z5I0-F1
#
_entry.id   AF-A0A317Z5I0-F1
#
_cell.length_a   1.000
_cell.length_b   1.000
_cell.length_c   1.000
_cell.angle_alpha   90.00
_cell.angle_beta   90.00
_cell.angle_gamma   90.00
#
_symmetry.space_group_name_H-M   'P 1'
#
loop_
_entity.id
_entity.type
_entity.pdbx_description
1 polymer ?
#
loop_
_entity_poly.entity_id
_entity_poly.type
_entity_poly.pdbx_seq_one_letter_code
_entity_poly.pdbx_strand_id
1 'polypeptide(L)'
;YEAEKDNVFKVILPEETNDKSLAMTSSFSSMLFASYLLFGGEVSPQFFEIAESNFEWLEQQAQAVNAMTFSKVFYVATGLIGELTKEVSLKLNELTAGQTEIARETTLGFRHGPKAGLSKDAIFIMMRSNGTYHRQYEDDLIKEVGQVKDRYKMYILDGQSDASEHTVQLPQS
;
A
#
# COMPACT_ATOMS: atom_id res chain seq x y z
N TYR A 1 -6.97 -14.87 29.40
CA TYR A 1 -7.71 -13.61 29.16
C TYR A 1 -9.02 -13.71 29.91
N GLU A 2 -9.13 -12.99 31.03
CA GLU A 2 -10.36 -12.99 31.84
C GLU A 2 -11.49 -12.34 31.06
N ALA A 3 -12.66 -13.00 31.05
CA ALA A 3 -13.69 -12.79 30.04
C ALA A 3 -14.55 -11.53 30.28
N GLU A 4 -14.64 -11.00 31.49
CA GLU A 4 -15.61 -9.94 31.81
C GLU A 4 -15.05 -9.03 32.90
N LYS A 5 -14.54 -7.87 32.49
CA LYS A 5 -14.40 -6.70 33.37
C LYS A 5 -15.38 -5.65 32.88
N ASP A 6 -16.07 -5.00 33.80
CA ASP A 6 -17.15 -4.02 33.51
C ASP A 6 -16.72 -2.84 32.61
N ASN A 7 -15.42 -2.65 32.42
CA ASN A 7 -14.83 -1.58 31.61
C ASN A 7 -14.18 -2.07 30.30
N VAL A 8 -14.48 -3.30 29.84
CA VAL A 8 -13.90 -3.87 28.62
C VAL A 8 -15.01 -4.19 27.61
N PHE A 9 -14.94 -3.55 26.44
CA PHE A 9 -15.73 -3.93 25.27
C PHE A 9 -14.86 -4.72 24.30
N LYS A 10 -15.18 -6.00 24.09
CA LYS A 10 -14.39 -6.92 23.26
C LYS A 10 -15.07 -7.14 21.92
N VAL A 11 -14.33 -6.92 20.84
CA VAL A 11 -14.79 -7.18 19.47
C VAL A 11 -14.09 -8.43 18.96
N ILE A 12 -14.88 -9.47 18.68
CA ILE A 12 -14.41 -10.73 18.10
C ILE A 12 -14.69 -10.67 16.60
N LEU A 13 -13.64 -10.86 15.80
CA LEU A 13 -13.73 -10.92 14.35
C LEU A 13 -14.12 -12.33 13.87
N PRO A 14 -14.56 -12.48 12.60
CA PRO A 14 -14.88 -13.79 12.03
C PRO A 14 -13.72 -14.79 12.13
N GLU A 15 -14.02 -16.07 12.29
CA GLU A 15 -13.00 -17.11 12.54
C GLU A 15 -12.01 -17.25 11.38
N GLU A 16 -12.47 -17.05 10.15
CA GLU A 16 -11.66 -17.06 8.93
C GLU A 16 -10.56 -15.99 8.93
N THR A 17 -10.71 -14.92 9.73
CA THR A 17 -9.70 -13.86 9.84
C THR A 17 -8.55 -14.23 10.78
N ASN A 18 -8.62 -15.40 11.42
CA ASN A 18 -7.55 -15.94 12.25
C ASN A 18 -6.47 -16.63 11.38
N ASP A 19 -5.67 -15.80 10.72
CA ASP A 19 -4.62 -16.20 9.78
C ASP A 19 -3.74 -17.33 10.36
N LYS A 20 -3.52 -18.39 9.57
CA LYS A 20 -2.65 -19.52 9.94
C LYS A 20 -1.22 -19.36 9.42
N SER A 21 -0.99 -18.41 8.52
CA SER A 21 0.31 -18.03 8.02
C SER A 21 1.11 -17.24 9.06
N LEU A 22 2.42 -17.15 8.85
CA LEU A 22 3.29 -16.27 9.63
C LEU A 22 2.86 -14.79 9.49
N ALA A 23 2.64 -14.37 8.24
CA ALA A 23 2.22 -13.02 7.94
C ALA A 23 0.71 -12.87 8.14
N MET A 24 0.32 -11.87 8.94
CA MET A 24 -1.05 -11.40 9.04
C MET A 24 -1.50 -10.77 7.72
N THR A 25 -2.70 -11.10 7.25
CA THR A 25 -3.31 -10.55 6.04
C THR A 25 -4.77 -10.18 6.31
N SER A 26 -5.66 -11.18 6.36
CA SER A 26 -7.09 -10.97 6.60
C SER A 26 -7.35 -10.43 8.01
N SER A 27 -6.56 -10.84 9.01
CA SER A 27 -6.62 -10.29 10.36
C SER A 27 -6.37 -8.77 10.38
N PHE A 28 -5.33 -8.29 9.69
CA PHE A 28 -4.98 -6.87 9.65
C PHE A 28 -6.09 -6.03 9.02
N SER A 29 -6.54 -6.40 7.82
CA SER A 29 -7.56 -5.63 7.10
C SER A 29 -8.91 -5.66 7.81
N SER A 30 -9.32 -6.80 8.37
CA SER A 30 -10.56 -6.91 9.15
C SER A 30 -10.50 -6.13 10.46
N MET A 31 -9.37 -6.11 11.18
CA MET A 31 -9.21 -5.28 12.38
C MET A 31 -9.24 -3.78 12.07
N LEU A 32 -8.57 -3.37 10.99
CA LEU A 32 -8.59 -1.99 10.53
C LEU A 32 -10.01 -1.54 10.19
N PHE A 33 -10.74 -2.37 9.44
CA PHE A 33 -12.11 -2.10 9.04
C PHE A 33 -13.09 -2.09 10.23
N ALA A 34 -12.98 -3.07 11.12
CA ALA A 34 -13.79 -3.09 12.35
C ALA A 34 -13.54 -1.86 13.21
N SER A 35 -12.28 -1.42 13.35
CA SER A 35 -11.92 -0.20 14.07
C SER A 35 -12.55 1.04 13.43
N TYR A 36 -12.49 1.14 12.09
CA TYR A 36 -13.14 2.23 11.36
C TYR A 36 -14.64 2.30 11.67
N LEU A 37 -15.36 1.17 11.60
CA LEU A 37 -16.80 1.13 11.93
C LEU A 37 -17.08 1.46 13.40
N LEU A 38 -16.29 0.95 14.34
CA LEU A 38 -16.45 1.20 15.78
C LEU A 38 -16.34 2.69 16.13
N PHE A 39 -15.52 3.44 15.40
CA PHE A 39 -15.33 4.87 15.62
C PHE A 39 -16.18 5.75 14.70
N GLY A 40 -17.30 5.21 14.19
CA GLY A 40 -18.31 5.96 13.46
C GLY A 40 -18.07 6.07 11.95
N GLY A 41 -17.17 5.24 11.42
CA GLY A 41 -17.00 5.09 9.99
C GLY A 41 -18.24 4.46 9.34
N GLU A 42 -18.59 4.96 8.16
CA GLU A 42 -19.67 4.43 7.33
C GLU A 42 -19.08 3.80 6.06
N VAL A 43 -19.75 2.75 5.58
CA VAL A 43 -19.37 2.01 4.38
C VAL A 43 -20.62 1.69 3.57
N SER A 44 -20.54 1.86 2.26
CA SER A 44 -21.61 1.42 1.37
C SER A 44 -21.36 -0.03 0.93
N PRO A 45 -22.41 -0.84 0.65
CA PRO A 45 -22.23 -2.18 0.11
C PRO A 45 -21.36 -2.22 -1.16
N GLN A 46 -21.41 -1.16 -1.97
CA GLN A 46 -20.62 -1.02 -3.21
C GLN A 46 -19.11 -1.05 -2.95
N PHE A 47 -18.65 -0.65 -1.76
CA PHE A 47 -17.23 -0.74 -1.41
C PHE A 47 -16.70 -2.17 -1.53
N PHE A 48 -17.48 -3.15 -1.05
CA PHE A 48 -17.08 -4.56 -1.10
C PHE A 48 -17.11 -5.12 -2.51
N GLU A 49 -18.10 -4.73 -3.31
CA GLU A 49 -18.19 -5.09 -4.74
C GLU A 49 -16.97 -4.57 -5.51
N ILE A 50 -16.60 -3.30 -5.30
CA ILE A 50 -15.40 -2.70 -5.93
C ILE A 50 -14.13 -3.42 -5.47
N ALA A 51 -13.98 -3.65 -4.16
CA ALA A 51 -12.80 -4.31 -3.60
C ALA A 51 -12.63 -5.73 -4.15
N GLU A 52 -13.72 -6.51 -4.22
CA GLU A 52 -13.73 -7.86 -4.80
C GLU A 52 -13.41 -7.83 -6.29
N SER A 53 -14.03 -6.93 -7.05
CA SER A 53 -13.83 -6.83 -8.51
C SER A 53 -12.38 -6.50 -8.91
N ASN A 54 -11.66 -5.79 -8.05
CA ASN A 54 -10.27 -5.40 -8.30
C ASN A 54 -9.26 -6.47 -7.88
N PHE A 55 -9.66 -7.52 -7.16
CA PHE A 55 -8.74 -8.47 -6.54
C PHE A 55 -7.93 -9.27 -7.58
N GLU A 56 -8.60 -9.81 -8.61
CA GLU A 56 -7.92 -10.53 -9.70
C GLU A 56 -6.93 -9.63 -10.45
N TRP A 57 -7.31 -8.36 -10.68
CA TRP A 57 -6.44 -7.41 -11.34
C TRP A 57 -5.21 -7.07 -10.48
N LEU A 58 -5.40 -6.89 -9.16
CA LEU A 58 -4.31 -6.67 -8.21
C LEU A 58 -3.35 -7.86 -8.17
N GLU A 59 -3.85 -9.09 -8.26
CA GLU A 59 -3.02 -10.29 -8.33
C GLU A 59 -2.16 -10.31 -9.60
N GLN A 60 -2.73 -9.96 -10.76
CA GLN A 60 -1.98 -9.83 -12.01
C GLN A 60 -0.89 -8.75 -11.92
N GLN A 61 -1.19 -7.62 -11.30
CA GLN A 61 -0.23 -6.54 -11.05
C GLN A 61 0.91 -7.00 -10.13
N ALA A 62 0.59 -7.71 -9.05
CA ALA A 62 1.59 -8.27 -8.15
C ALA A 62 2.50 -9.29 -8.86
N GLN A 63 1.95 -10.14 -9.73
CA GLN A 63 2.74 -11.06 -10.56
C GLN A 63 3.68 -10.31 -11.51
N ALA A 64 3.20 -9.23 -12.15
CA ALA A 64 4.03 -8.40 -13.03
C ALA A 64 5.20 -7.76 -12.28
N VAL A 65 4.97 -7.24 -11.07
CA VAL A 65 6.03 -6.70 -10.20
C VAL A 65 6.99 -7.79 -9.75
N ASN A 66 6.50 -8.96 -9.35
CA ASN A 66 7.34 -10.10 -8.93
C ASN A 66 8.23 -10.64 -10.06
N ALA A 67 7.84 -10.48 -11.32
CA ALA A 67 8.67 -10.82 -12.47
C ALA A 67 9.83 -9.82 -12.67
N MET A 68 9.81 -8.66 -12.02
CA MET A 68 10.90 -7.68 -12.06
C MET A 68 12.00 -8.06 -11.06
N THR A 69 13.26 -7.98 -11.48
CA THR A 69 14.40 -8.15 -10.56
C THR A 69 14.75 -6.82 -9.90
N PHE A 70 14.70 -6.79 -8.57
CA PHE A 70 15.14 -5.66 -7.74
C PHE A 70 15.66 -6.19 -6.40
N SER A 71 16.60 -5.47 -5.80
CA SER A 71 17.15 -5.72 -4.46
C SER A 71 16.63 -4.72 -3.43
N LYS A 72 16.04 -3.61 -3.90
CA LYS A 72 15.56 -2.51 -3.06
C LYS A 72 14.19 -2.02 -3.50
N VAL A 73 13.30 -1.75 -2.56
CA VAL A 73 12.01 -1.11 -2.81
C VAL A 73 11.88 0.19 -2.03
N PHE A 74 11.33 1.20 -2.68
CA PHE A 74 10.86 2.43 -2.06
C PHE A 74 9.34 2.43 -2.11
N TYR A 75 8.69 2.32 -0.95
CA TYR A 75 7.25 2.58 -0.82
C TYR A 75 7.02 4.04 -0.48
N VAL A 76 6.29 4.76 -1.34
CA VAL A 76 6.01 6.18 -1.15
C VAL A 76 4.51 6.44 -1.16
N ALA A 77 4.00 7.09 -0.12
CA ALA A 77 2.59 7.47 -0.04
C ALA A 77 2.39 8.62 0.96
N THR A 78 1.26 9.31 0.89
CA THR A 78 0.95 10.43 1.79
C THR A 78 -0.27 10.14 2.68
N GLY A 79 -0.30 10.78 3.85
CA GLY A 79 -1.41 10.67 4.79
C GLY A 79 -1.62 9.25 5.31
N LEU A 80 -2.87 8.81 5.42
CA LEU A 80 -3.22 7.49 5.94
C LEU A 80 -2.65 6.34 5.08
N ILE A 81 -2.55 6.53 3.76
CA ILE A 81 -1.92 5.54 2.85
C ILE A 81 -0.41 5.47 3.14
N GLY A 82 0.21 6.59 3.54
CA GLY A 82 1.56 6.65 4.08
C GLY A 82 1.74 5.72 5.27
N GLU A 83 0.81 5.69 6.21
CA GLU A 83 0.88 4.78 7.37
C GLU A 83 0.72 3.30 6.96
N LEU A 84 -0.07 3.01 5.91
CA LEU A 84 -0.17 1.66 5.35
C LEU A 84 1.16 1.14 4.77
N THR A 85 2.07 2.03 4.34
CA THR A 85 3.41 1.61 3.88
C THR A 85 4.18 0.85 4.95
N LYS A 86 3.90 1.09 6.24
CA LYS A 86 4.51 0.36 7.35
C LYS A 86 4.15 -1.12 7.30
N GLU A 87 2.88 -1.44 7.10
CA GLU A 87 2.41 -2.82 7.02
C GLU A 87 2.90 -3.48 5.73
N VAL A 88 2.77 -2.81 4.58
CA VAL A 88 3.25 -3.34 3.29
C VAL A 88 4.75 -3.67 3.34
N SER A 89 5.55 -2.76 3.92
CA SER A 89 6.99 -2.98 4.13
C SER A 89 7.25 -4.17 5.03
N LEU A 90 6.48 -4.32 6.11
CA LEU A 90 6.64 -5.42 7.05
C LEU A 90 6.31 -6.77 6.40
N LYS A 91 5.24 -6.86 5.61
CA LYS A 91 4.87 -8.07 4.88
C LYS A 91 5.96 -8.51 3.92
N LEU A 92 6.52 -7.57 3.15
CA LEU A 92 7.62 -7.90 2.25
C LEU A 92 8.81 -8.40 3.05
N ASN A 93 9.20 -7.71 4.13
CA ASN A 93 10.34 -8.11 4.96
C ASN A 93 10.17 -9.51 5.57
N GLU A 94 8.99 -9.81 6.13
CA GLU A 94 8.66 -11.12 6.71
C GLU A 94 8.72 -12.23 5.66
N LEU A 95 8.11 -12.02 4.49
CA LEU A 95 7.98 -13.04 3.45
C LEU A 95 9.25 -13.24 2.65
N THR A 96 10.13 -12.24 2.57
CA THR A 96 11.45 -12.35 1.93
C THR A 96 12.58 -12.61 2.94
N ALA A 97 12.27 -12.80 4.22
CA ALA A 97 13.26 -12.93 5.30
C ALA A 97 14.33 -11.82 5.28
N GLY A 98 13.93 -10.58 4.97
CA GLY A 98 14.81 -9.41 4.89
C GLY A 98 15.79 -9.37 3.72
N GLN A 99 15.61 -10.20 2.68
CA GLN A 99 16.48 -10.21 1.50
C GLN A 99 16.32 -8.96 0.61
N THR A 100 15.18 -8.28 0.69
CA THR A 100 14.92 -7.03 -0.03
C THR A 100 15.15 -5.85 0.91
N GLU A 101 15.97 -4.89 0.50
CA GLU A 101 16.13 -3.62 1.22
C GLU A 101 14.85 -2.78 1.06
N ILE A 102 14.32 -2.25 2.15
CA ILE A 102 13.05 -1.53 2.14
C ILE A 102 13.23 -0.13 2.71
N ALA A 103 12.78 0.87 1.94
CA ALA A 103 12.61 2.24 2.39
C ALA A 103 11.15 2.64 2.26
N ARG A 104 10.61 3.29 3.29
CA ARG A 104 9.25 3.82 3.31
C ARG A 104 9.31 5.32 3.54
N GLU A 105 8.66 6.09 2.70
CA GLU A 105 8.76 7.55 2.74
C GLU A 105 7.41 8.21 2.47
N THR A 106 7.26 9.42 2.98
CA THR A 106 6.18 10.29 2.52
C THR A 106 6.55 10.92 1.18
N THR A 107 5.57 11.34 0.38
CA THR A 107 5.82 12.03 -0.90
C THR A 107 6.80 13.20 -0.75
N LEU A 108 6.63 14.03 0.28
CA LEU A 108 7.56 15.14 0.53
C LEU A 108 8.88 14.67 1.15
N GLY A 109 8.81 13.75 2.12
CA GLY A 109 9.98 13.17 2.82
C GLY A 109 11.00 12.57 1.87
N PHE A 110 10.53 11.93 0.79
CA PHE A 110 11.38 11.28 -0.19
C PHE A 110 12.46 12.20 -0.81
N ARG A 111 12.16 13.50 -0.94
CA ARG A 111 13.10 14.50 -1.48
C ARG A 111 14.24 14.85 -0.52
N HIS A 112 14.11 14.54 0.76
CA HIS A 112 15.06 14.95 1.80
C HIS A 112 16.20 13.94 2.01
N GLY A 113 16.69 13.35 0.92
CA GLY A 113 17.79 12.37 0.94
C GLY A 113 17.42 11.00 0.36
N PRO A 114 16.29 10.37 0.72
CA PRO A 114 15.95 9.00 0.29
C PRO A 114 16.01 8.79 -1.23
N LYS A 115 15.59 9.80 -2.01
CA LYS A 115 15.68 9.80 -3.48
C LYS A 115 17.08 9.47 -4.01
N ALA A 116 18.15 9.87 -3.31
CA ALA A 116 19.52 9.59 -3.74
C ALA A 116 19.85 8.09 -3.77
N GLY A 117 19.08 7.27 -3.05
CA GLY A 117 19.21 5.81 -3.05
C GLY A 117 18.51 5.11 -4.21
N LEU A 118 17.89 5.83 -5.16
CA LEU A 118 17.33 5.23 -6.37
C LEU A 118 18.46 4.77 -7.32
N SER A 119 18.49 3.48 -7.59
CA SER A 119 19.52 2.78 -8.38
C SER A 119 18.91 1.74 -9.32
N LYS A 120 19.73 1.17 -10.22
CA LYS A 120 19.27 0.22 -11.27
C LYS A 120 18.54 -1.01 -10.75
N ASP A 121 18.82 -1.38 -9.52
CA ASP A 121 18.27 -2.52 -8.79
C ASP A 121 17.16 -2.11 -7.82
N ALA A 122 16.70 -0.86 -7.87
CA ALA A 122 15.59 -0.37 -7.07
C ALA A 122 14.27 -0.34 -7.87
N ILE A 123 13.18 -0.58 -7.16
CA ILE A 123 11.82 -0.25 -7.61
C ILE A 123 11.21 0.85 -6.73
N PHE A 124 10.67 1.87 -7.38
CA PHE A 124 9.87 2.92 -6.75
C PHE A 124 8.40 2.58 -6.90
N ILE A 125 7.71 2.37 -5.78
CA ILE A 125 6.27 2.08 -5.74
C ILE A 125 5.57 3.23 -5.02
N MET A 126 4.70 3.95 -5.72
CA MET A 126 3.86 4.98 -5.10
C MET A 126 2.41 4.52 -5.01
N MET A 127 1.80 4.68 -3.85
CA MET A 127 0.34 4.53 -3.68
C MET A 127 -0.27 5.93 -3.59
N ARG A 128 -1.00 6.33 -4.63
CA ARG A 128 -1.51 7.70 -4.77
C ARG A 128 -2.72 7.95 -3.88
N SER A 129 -2.85 9.19 -3.43
CA SER A 129 -4.02 9.64 -2.66
C SER A 129 -5.22 9.88 -3.57
N ASN A 130 -6.43 9.69 -3.02
CA ASN A 130 -7.66 10.17 -3.66
C ASN A 130 -7.91 11.68 -3.40
N GLY A 131 -7.13 12.32 -2.52
CA GLY A 131 -7.26 13.74 -2.20
C GLY A 131 -6.59 14.65 -3.23
N THR A 132 -7.36 15.57 -3.83
CA THR A 132 -6.88 16.50 -4.86
C THR A 132 -5.70 17.36 -4.42
N TYR A 133 -5.63 17.73 -3.14
CA TYR A 133 -4.51 18.52 -2.59
C TYR A 133 -3.21 17.71 -2.52
N HIS A 134 -3.25 16.48 -2.00
CA HIS A 134 -2.06 15.62 -1.93
C HIS A 134 -1.53 15.28 -3.32
N ARG A 135 -2.44 15.08 -4.29
CA ARG A 135 -2.08 14.78 -5.68
C ARG A 135 -1.17 15.80 -6.32
N GLN A 136 -1.32 17.08 -6.00
CA GLN A 136 -0.44 18.13 -6.54
C GLN A 136 1.03 17.85 -6.22
N TYR A 137 1.31 17.42 -4.99
CA TYR A 137 2.66 17.05 -4.56
C TYR A 137 3.11 15.71 -5.14
N GLU A 138 2.20 14.75 -5.23
CA GLU A 138 2.47 13.43 -5.83
C GLU A 138 2.81 13.55 -7.32
N ASP A 139 2.09 14.38 -8.07
CA ASP A 139 2.32 14.66 -9.48
C ASP A 139 3.71 15.24 -9.72
N ASP A 140 4.10 16.21 -8.89
CA ASP A 140 5.44 16.81 -8.98
C ASP A 140 6.53 15.77 -8.72
N LEU A 141 6.34 14.88 -7.74
CA LEU A 141 7.30 13.83 -7.47
C LEU A 141 7.32 12.76 -8.58
N ILE A 142 6.16 12.35 -9.09
CA ILE A 142 6.03 11.41 -10.21
C ILE A 142 6.76 11.96 -11.43
N LYS A 143 6.55 13.22 -11.79
CA LYS A 143 7.26 13.88 -12.90
C LYS A 143 8.76 13.87 -12.67
N GLU A 144 9.20 14.22 -11.47
CA GLU A 144 10.62 14.30 -11.12
C GLU A 144 11.32 12.94 -11.15
N VAL A 145 10.66 11.88 -10.66
CA VAL A 145 11.18 10.50 -10.67
C VAL A 145 11.11 9.91 -12.08
N GLY A 146 10.05 10.20 -12.84
CA GLY A 146 9.86 9.69 -14.21
C GLY A 146 10.77 10.35 -15.27
N GLN A 147 11.40 11.49 -14.97
CA GLN A 147 12.36 12.12 -15.87
C GLN A 147 13.62 11.26 -16.12
N VAL A 148 13.96 10.36 -15.19
CA VAL A 148 15.15 9.52 -15.29
C VAL A 148 14.76 8.15 -15.85
N LYS A 149 15.04 7.95 -17.14
CA LYS A 149 14.74 6.69 -17.84
C LYS A 149 15.79 5.62 -17.55
N ASP A 150 15.36 4.36 -17.54
CA ASP A 150 16.19 3.14 -17.49
C ASP A 150 17.14 3.02 -16.27
N ARG A 151 16.96 3.85 -15.23
CA ARG A 151 17.82 3.85 -14.04
C ARG A 151 17.21 3.13 -12.84
N TYR A 152 15.91 2.86 -12.85
CA TYR A 152 15.18 2.12 -11.82
C TYR A 152 13.81 1.73 -12.39
N LYS A 153 13.09 0.86 -11.68
CA LYS A 153 11.70 0.55 -11.99
C LYS A 153 10.77 1.52 -11.27
N MET A 154 9.67 1.90 -11.91
CA MET A 154 8.68 2.82 -11.35
C MET A 154 7.29 2.20 -11.52
N TYR A 155 6.50 2.21 -10.44
CA TYR A 155 5.19 1.60 -10.38
C TYR A 155 4.24 2.48 -9.57
N ILE A 156 3.23 3.06 -10.22
CA ILE A 156 2.31 4.00 -9.57
C ILE A 156 0.93 3.37 -9.49
N LEU A 157 0.50 3.04 -8.28
CA LEU A 157 -0.84 2.54 -7.99
C LEU A 157 -1.79 3.73 -7.83
N ASP A 158 -2.79 3.80 -8.71
CA ASP A 158 -3.72 4.91 -8.77
C ASP A 158 -5.19 4.42 -8.75
N GLY A 159 -6.01 5.04 -7.89
CA GLY A 159 -7.45 4.86 -7.84
C GLY A 159 -8.24 5.95 -8.56
N GLN A 160 -7.62 6.76 -9.41
CA GLN A 160 -8.29 7.76 -10.25
C GLN A 160 -7.70 7.70 -11.66
N SER A 161 -8.47 8.18 -12.66
CA SER A 161 -8.05 8.12 -14.05
C SER A 161 -7.00 9.18 -14.40
N ASP A 162 -5.73 8.86 -14.14
CA ASP A 162 -4.59 9.60 -14.67
C ASP A 162 -3.67 8.63 -15.42
N ALA A 163 -3.87 8.50 -16.73
CA ALA A 163 -3.01 7.65 -17.56
C ALA A 163 -1.62 8.28 -17.70
N SER A 164 -0.59 7.60 -17.19
CA SER A 164 0.83 7.92 -17.40
C SER A 164 1.62 6.64 -17.71
N GLU A 165 2.81 6.76 -18.28
CA GLU A 165 3.66 5.63 -18.74
C GLU A 165 3.95 4.57 -17.64
N HIS A 166 3.88 4.95 -16.37
CA HIS A 166 4.15 4.08 -15.22
C HIS A 166 2.96 3.96 -14.26
N THR A 167 1.80 4.50 -14.64
CA THR A 167 0.57 4.41 -13.82
C THR A 167 -0.19 3.14 -14.12
N VAL A 168 -0.51 2.44 -13.05
CA VAL A 168 -1.31 1.23 -13.03
C VAL A 168 -2.57 1.55 -12.25
N GLN A 169 -3.66 1.70 -13.00
CA GLN A 169 -4.92 2.23 -12.49
C GLN A 169 -5.87 1.09 -12.08
N LEU A 170 -6.46 1.20 -10.90
CA LEU A 170 -7.53 0.32 -10.45
C LEU A 170 -8.69 0.33 -11.47
N PRO A 171 -9.15 -0.85 -11.94
CA PRO A 171 -10.24 -0.96 -12.91
C PRO A 171 -11.55 -0.33 -12.44
N GLN A 172 -11.85 -0.48 -11.15
CA GLN A 172 -12.98 0.16 -10.49
C GLN A 172 -12.49 1.01 -9.32
N SER A 173 -12.99 2.25 -9.21
CA SER A 173 -12.56 3.20 -8.19
C SER A 173 -13.65 4.18 -7.82
#